data_AF-A0A0R2BBR8-F1
#
_entry.id   AF-A0A0R2BBR8-F1
#
_cell.length_a   1.000
_cell.length_b   1.000
_cell.length_c   1.000
_cell.angle_alpha   90.00
_cell.angle_beta   90.00
_cell.angle_gamma   90.00
#
_symmetry.space_group_name_H-M   'P 1'
#
loop_
_entity.id
_entity.type
_entity.pdbx_description
1 polymer ?
#
loop_
_entity_poly.entity_id
_entity_poly.type
_entity_poly.pdbx_seq_one_letter_code
_entity_poly.pdbx_strand_id
1 'polypeptide(L)'
;MIYNLGSTYPDLYPMSELTDMLTNFLGGLVWFIATETNHYGVRLGIATLLFGYFEFIIHNFLCLQSLNAYGKYGQITYYAPGMITALLCWLPLAIGLTVYFNRHRPGIKAWFQGVGVLILLSLAIVQLPEAMLKTPNNPYRFGNYGYYQKYKTQVEAHH
;
A
#
# COMPACT_ATOMS: atom_id res chain seq x y z
N MET A 1 13.12 -8.15 -2.85
CA MET A 1 11.93 -7.63 -2.16
C MET A 1 10.71 -7.91 -3.02
N ILE A 2 9.52 -8.15 -2.45
CA ILE A 2 8.34 -8.51 -3.26
C ILE A 2 7.96 -7.46 -4.31
N TYR A 3 8.09 -6.18 -3.97
CA TYR A 3 7.84 -5.06 -4.89
C TYR A 3 8.83 -4.97 -6.05
N ASN A 4 9.99 -5.63 -5.92
CA ASN A 4 11.07 -5.60 -6.89
C ASN A 4 11.35 -6.97 -7.54
N LEU A 5 10.40 -7.90 -7.48
CA LEU A 5 10.56 -9.21 -8.11
C LEU A 5 10.79 -9.05 -9.63
N GLY A 6 11.79 -9.77 -10.15
CA GLY A 6 12.14 -9.74 -11.58
C GLY A 6 13.02 -8.56 -12.01
N SER A 7 13.39 -7.66 -11.10
CA SER A 7 14.33 -6.57 -11.38
C SER A 7 15.78 -7.04 -11.38
N THR A 8 16.61 -6.48 -12.28
CA THR A 8 18.08 -6.62 -12.24
C THR A 8 18.70 -6.00 -10.99
N TYR A 9 18.01 -5.04 -10.37
CA TYR A 9 18.43 -4.37 -9.13
C TYR A 9 17.35 -4.52 -8.05
N PRO A 10 17.18 -5.71 -7.46
CA PRO A 10 16.06 -6.02 -6.58
C PRO A 10 16.10 -5.29 -5.22
N ASP A 11 17.22 -4.66 -4.89
CA ASP A 11 17.49 -3.82 -3.72
C ASP A 11 17.14 -2.34 -3.93
N LEU A 12 16.87 -1.89 -5.16
CA LEU A 12 16.67 -0.46 -5.43
C LEU A 12 15.63 -0.13 -6.51
N TYR A 13 15.21 -1.11 -7.33
CA TYR A 13 14.36 -0.88 -8.49
C TYR A 13 13.29 -1.96 -8.65
N PRO A 14 12.05 -1.61 -9.04
CA PRO A 14 11.54 -0.25 -9.31
C PRO A 14 11.32 0.61 -8.06
N MET A 15 11.27 0.00 -6.87
CA MET A 15 11.06 0.70 -5.61
C MET A 15 12.35 0.77 -4.79
N SER A 16 12.64 1.96 -4.29
CA SER A 16 13.73 2.28 -3.34
C SER A 16 13.17 2.49 -1.93
N GLU A 17 14.04 2.54 -0.91
CA GLU A 17 13.62 2.84 0.47
C GLU A 17 12.94 4.21 0.56
N LEU A 18 13.45 5.21 -0.18
CA LEU A 18 12.85 6.55 -0.20
C LEU A 18 11.44 6.52 -0.78
N THR A 19 11.24 5.89 -1.94
CA THR A 19 9.91 5.82 -2.57
C THR A 19 8.92 5.03 -1.73
N ASP A 20 9.36 3.94 -1.10
CA ASP A 20 8.53 3.15 -0.19
C ASP A 20 8.12 3.95 1.05
N MET A 21 9.08 4.65 1.67
CA MET A 21 8.79 5.51 2.81
C MET A 21 7.90 6.71 2.45
N LEU A 22 8.10 7.33 1.30
CA LEU A 22 7.24 8.42 0.84
C LEU A 22 5.81 7.94 0.63
N THR A 23 5.61 6.85 -0.11
CA THR A 23 4.29 6.26 -0.36
C THR A 23 3.59 5.89 0.96
N ASN A 24 4.29 5.24 1.88
CA ASN A 24 3.72 4.80 3.16
C ASN A 24 3.44 5.96 4.12
N PHE A 25 4.38 6.90 4.28
CA PHE A 25 4.25 8.02 5.22
C PHE A 25 3.27 9.08 4.71
N LEU A 26 3.40 9.52 3.45
CA LEU A 26 2.48 10.50 2.87
C LEU A 26 1.09 9.88 2.70
N GLY A 27 1.03 8.60 2.31
CA GLY A 27 -0.22 7.84 2.25
C GLY A 27 -0.91 7.84 3.60
N GLY A 28 -0.24 7.35 4.65
CA GLY A 28 -0.80 7.35 6.00
C GLY A 28 -1.25 8.74 6.44
N LEU A 29 -0.36 9.74 6.39
CA LEU A 29 -0.65 11.09 6.87
C LEU A 29 -1.86 11.73 6.16
N VAL A 30 -1.87 11.73 4.82
CA VAL A 30 -2.92 12.39 4.05
C VAL A 30 -4.25 11.67 4.21
N TRP A 31 -4.25 10.34 4.19
CA TRP A 31 -5.48 9.56 4.36
C TRP A 31 -6.05 9.66 5.76
N PHE A 32 -5.22 9.74 6.81
CA PHE A 32 -5.70 10.00 8.17
C PHE A 32 -6.30 11.38 8.30
N ILE A 33 -5.69 12.43 7.73
CA ILE A 33 -6.30 13.77 7.72
C ILE A 33 -7.64 13.74 6.97
N ALA A 34 -7.72 12.99 5.86
CA ALA A 34 -8.94 12.83 5.08
C ALA A 34 -10.08 12.09 5.81
N THR A 35 -9.79 11.35 6.90
CA THR A 35 -10.85 10.68 7.71
C THR A 35 -11.74 11.65 8.47
N GLU A 36 -11.31 12.88 8.69
CA GLU A 36 -12.07 13.84 9.49
C GLU A 36 -13.28 14.38 8.70
N THR A 37 -14.41 13.70 8.86
CA THR A 37 -15.66 13.95 8.13
C THR A 37 -16.32 15.27 8.51
N ASN A 38 -16.07 15.79 9.72
CA ASN A 38 -16.65 17.05 10.20
C ASN A 38 -15.97 18.28 9.59
N HIS A 39 -14.67 18.24 9.32
CA HIS A 39 -13.93 19.37 8.74
C HIS A 39 -13.77 19.27 7.23
N TYR A 40 -13.46 18.08 6.70
CA TYR A 40 -13.09 17.95 5.29
C TYR A 40 -14.17 17.31 4.40
N GLY A 41 -15.31 16.97 5.01
CA GLY A 41 -16.55 16.61 4.32
C GLY A 41 -16.68 15.14 3.94
N VAL A 42 -17.94 14.70 3.81
CA VAL A 42 -18.37 13.32 3.52
C VAL A 42 -17.61 12.64 2.38
N ARG A 43 -17.18 13.39 1.36
CA ARG A 43 -16.50 12.85 0.16
C ARG A 43 -15.13 12.28 0.50
N LEU A 44 -14.37 12.93 1.40
CA LEU A 44 -13.06 12.43 1.84
C LEU A 44 -13.20 11.21 2.74
N GLY A 45 -14.22 11.20 3.59
CA GLY A 45 -14.54 10.00 4.38
C GLY A 45 -14.90 8.81 3.49
N ILE A 46 -15.68 9.02 2.40
CA ILE A 46 -15.96 7.96 1.42
C ILE A 46 -14.68 7.51 0.70
N ALA A 47 -13.83 8.45 0.27
CA ALA A 47 -12.57 8.12 -0.37
C ALA A 47 -11.68 7.27 0.55
N THR A 48 -11.62 7.62 1.83
CA THR A 48 -10.83 6.90 2.84
C THR A 48 -11.41 5.52 3.15
N LEU A 49 -12.74 5.39 3.19
CA LEU A 49 -13.41 4.08 3.29
C LEU A 49 -13.01 3.18 2.14
N LEU A 50 -13.06 3.68 0.91
CA LEU A 50 -12.73 2.91 -0.29
C LEU A 50 -11.25 2.55 -0.33
N PHE A 51 -10.38 3.50 0.03
CA PHE A 51 -8.94 3.28 0.18
C PHE A 51 -8.66 2.17 1.19
N GLY A 52 -9.30 2.18 2.36
CA GLY A 52 -9.04 1.20 3.40
C GLY A 52 -9.40 -0.24 2.99
N TYR A 53 -10.51 -0.43 2.24
CA TYR A 53 -10.82 -1.74 1.65
C TYR A 53 -9.84 -2.12 0.54
N PHE A 54 -9.43 -1.17 -0.28
CA PHE A 54 -8.47 -1.39 -1.36
C PHE A 54 -7.10 -1.84 -0.83
N GLU A 55 -6.58 -1.18 0.20
CA GLU A 55 -5.33 -1.55 0.91
C GLU A 55 -5.40 -2.99 1.42
N PHE A 56 -6.49 -3.35 2.09
CA PHE A 56 -6.70 -4.72 2.54
C PHE A 56 -6.65 -5.72 1.38
N ILE A 57 -7.35 -5.44 0.29
CA ILE A 57 -7.39 -6.33 -0.88
C ILE A 57 -5.99 -6.47 -1.52
N ILE A 58 -5.28 -5.36 -1.76
CA ILE A 58 -3.96 -5.39 -2.39
C ILE A 58 -2.95 -6.14 -1.52
N HIS A 59 -2.92 -5.89 -0.22
CA HIS A 59 -1.94 -6.56 0.64
C HIS A 59 -2.19 -8.07 0.78
N ASN A 60 -3.44 -8.52 0.65
CA ASN A 60 -3.73 -9.95 0.52
C ASN A 60 -3.15 -10.51 -0.80
N PHE A 61 -3.35 -9.83 -1.93
CA PHE A 61 -2.75 -10.25 -3.20
C PHE A 61 -1.22 -10.30 -3.14
N LEU A 62 -0.59 -9.29 -2.51
CA LEU A 62 0.86 -9.29 -2.28
C LEU A 62 1.30 -10.44 -1.38
N CYS A 63 0.56 -10.79 -0.33
CA CYS A 63 0.89 -11.96 0.50
C CYS A 63 0.81 -13.27 -0.30
N LEU A 64 -0.16 -13.40 -1.22
CA LEU A 64 -0.24 -14.57 -2.10
C LEU A 64 0.93 -14.61 -3.10
N GLN A 65 1.29 -13.48 -3.69
CA GLN A 65 2.48 -13.38 -4.55
C GLN A 65 3.77 -13.71 -3.79
N SER A 66 3.85 -13.31 -2.52
CA SER A 66 4.95 -13.60 -1.60
C SER A 66 5.11 -15.10 -1.41
N LEU A 67 4.01 -15.78 -1.10
CA LEU A 67 3.99 -17.23 -0.94
C LEU A 67 4.33 -17.95 -2.24
N ASN A 68 3.86 -17.47 -3.39
CA ASN A 68 4.22 -18.06 -4.69
C ASN A 68 5.72 -17.91 -5.00
N ALA A 69 6.28 -16.71 -4.78
CA ALA A 69 7.67 -16.42 -5.09
C ALA A 69 8.65 -17.15 -4.15
N TYR A 70 8.35 -17.19 -2.85
CA TYR A 70 9.28 -17.66 -1.82
C TYR A 70 8.89 -19.00 -1.18
N GLY A 71 7.72 -19.56 -1.51
CA GLY A 71 7.23 -20.83 -0.97
C GLY A 71 8.17 -22.00 -1.28
N LYS A 72 8.73 -22.05 -2.49
CA LYS A 72 9.77 -23.02 -2.88
C LYS A 72 11.06 -22.93 -2.04
N TYR A 73 11.29 -21.80 -1.38
CA TYR A 73 12.43 -21.56 -0.49
C TYR A 73 12.08 -21.69 1.00
N GLY A 74 10.91 -22.27 1.31
CA GLY A 74 10.47 -22.53 2.69
C GLY A 74 9.63 -21.41 3.32
N GLN A 75 9.10 -20.47 2.53
CA GLN A 75 8.12 -19.52 3.07
C GLN A 75 6.76 -20.20 3.31
N ILE A 76 6.34 -20.23 4.57
CA ILE A 76 5.00 -20.69 4.99
C ILE A 76 4.14 -19.55 5.55
N THR A 77 4.76 -18.44 5.97
CA THR A 77 4.04 -17.32 6.58
C THR A 77 3.34 -16.48 5.51
N TYR A 78 2.06 -16.19 5.74
CA TYR A 78 1.26 -15.25 4.95
C TYR A 78 1.68 -13.82 5.28
N TYR A 79 2.66 -13.31 4.54
CA TYR A 79 3.27 -12.01 4.82
C TYR A 79 3.70 -11.28 3.55
N ALA A 80 3.38 -10.00 3.53
CA ALA A 80 3.97 -8.97 2.68
C ALA A 80 4.07 -7.68 3.53
N PRO A 81 5.00 -6.78 3.23
CA PRO A 81 5.04 -5.47 3.85
C PRO A 81 3.69 -4.76 3.70
N GLY A 82 3.29 -3.99 4.71
CA GLY A 82 1.98 -3.31 4.77
C GLY A 82 0.78 -4.18 5.16
N MET A 83 0.87 -5.51 5.15
CA MET A 83 -0.27 -6.38 5.53
C MET A 83 -0.78 -6.13 6.96
N ILE A 84 0.13 -5.91 7.91
CA ILE A 84 -0.25 -5.61 9.31
C ILE A 84 -1.02 -4.29 9.38
N THR A 85 -0.55 -3.26 8.68
CA THR A 85 -1.23 -1.95 8.61
C THR A 85 -2.59 -2.10 7.94
N ALA A 86 -2.68 -2.87 6.85
CA ALA A 86 -3.93 -3.14 6.16
C ALA A 86 -4.97 -3.82 7.07
N LEU A 87 -4.55 -4.80 7.88
CA LEU A 87 -5.41 -5.55 8.81
C LEU A 87 -5.81 -4.77 10.06
N LEU A 88 -4.87 -4.09 10.70
CA LEU A 88 -5.07 -3.53 12.04
C LEU A 88 -5.42 -2.04 12.02
N CYS A 89 -5.18 -1.36 10.89
CA CYS A 89 -5.46 0.06 10.75
C CYS A 89 -6.53 0.31 9.67
N TRP A 90 -6.25 -0.04 8.42
CA TRP A 90 -7.11 0.33 7.29
C TRP A 90 -8.46 -0.38 7.29
N LEU A 91 -8.47 -1.70 7.51
CA LEU A 91 -9.70 -2.48 7.52
C LEU A 91 -10.66 -2.07 8.67
N PRO A 92 -10.23 -1.93 9.94
CA PRO A 92 -11.10 -1.44 11.01
C PRO A 92 -11.64 -0.03 10.74
N LEU A 93 -10.81 0.86 10.20
CA LEU A 93 -11.23 2.21 9.81
C LEU A 93 -12.31 2.17 8.72
N ALA A 94 -12.11 1.38 7.67
CA ALA A 94 -13.08 1.20 6.60
C ALA A 94 -14.41 0.63 7.12
N ILE A 95 -14.36 -0.37 8.02
CA ILE A 95 -15.56 -0.92 8.68
C ILE A 95 -16.27 0.16 9.51
N GLY A 96 -15.53 0.96 10.29
CA GLY A 96 -16.09 2.06 11.08
C GLY A 96 -16.81 3.10 10.21
N LEU A 97 -16.19 3.50 9.10
CA LEU A 97 -16.79 4.41 8.13
C LEU A 97 -18.01 3.79 7.42
N THR A 98 -18.00 2.49 7.13
CA THR A 98 -19.16 1.76 6.58
C THR A 98 -20.34 1.82 7.54
N VAL A 99 -20.11 1.55 8.83
CA VAL A 99 -21.16 1.65 9.86
C VAL A 99 -21.68 3.08 9.98
N TYR A 100 -20.78 4.08 9.96
CA TYR A 100 -21.14 5.49 10.00
C TYR A 100 -22.00 5.91 8.80
N PHE A 101 -21.59 5.60 7.58
CA PHE A 101 -22.32 5.99 6.37
C PHE A 101 -23.60 5.20 6.15
N ASN A 102 -23.73 3.99 6.70
CA ASN A 102 -25.01 3.28 6.69
C ASN A 102 -26.09 4.02 7.51
N ARG A 103 -25.69 4.72 8.58
CA ARG A 103 -26.59 5.55 9.40
C ARG A 103 -26.87 6.92 8.78
N HIS A 104 -25.86 7.57 8.21
CA HIS A 104 -25.96 8.94 7.69
C HIS A 104 -26.38 9.02 6.21
N ARG A 105 -26.32 7.90 5.48
CA ARG A 105 -26.79 7.72 4.09
C ARG A 105 -26.36 8.86 3.15
N PRO A 106 -25.06 9.00 2.87
CA PRO A 106 -24.60 10.01 1.93
C PRO A 106 -25.19 9.77 0.54
N GLY A 107 -25.61 10.86 -0.12
CA GLY A 107 -26.20 10.78 -1.45
C GLY A 107 -25.22 10.24 -2.51
N ILE A 108 -25.75 9.66 -3.59
CA ILE A 108 -24.95 9.03 -4.66
C ILE A 108 -23.89 9.96 -5.27
N LYS A 109 -24.17 11.27 -5.34
CA LYS A 109 -23.20 12.28 -5.80
C LYS A 109 -21.94 12.30 -4.94
N ALA A 110 -22.07 12.14 -3.62
CA ALA A 110 -20.92 12.12 -2.71
C ALA A 110 -20.04 10.88 -2.94
N TRP A 111 -20.65 9.75 -3.34
CA TRP A 111 -19.90 8.54 -3.71
C TRP A 111 -19.06 8.74 -4.97
N PHE A 112 -19.65 9.30 -6.03
CA PHE A 112 -18.87 9.63 -7.24
C PHE A 112 -17.73 10.61 -6.94
N GLN A 113 -17.99 11.62 -6.10
CA GLN A 113 -16.94 12.56 -5.67
C GLN A 113 -15.86 11.87 -4.82
N GLY A 114 -16.24 10.95 -3.93
CA GLY A 114 -15.30 10.17 -3.14
C GLY A 114 -14.42 9.26 -4.00
N VAL A 115 -14.98 8.61 -5.01
CA VAL A 115 -14.21 7.84 -6.01
C VAL A 115 -13.24 8.75 -6.77
N GLY A 116 -13.68 9.94 -7.18
CA GLY A 116 -12.82 10.92 -7.84
C GLY A 116 -11.64 11.35 -6.95
N VAL A 117 -11.91 11.66 -5.67
CA VAL A 117 -10.87 11.97 -4.68
C VAL A 117 -9.90 10.80 -4.52
N LEU A 118 -10.41 9.57 -4.42
CA LEU A 118 -9.57 8.39 -4.30
C LEU A 118 -8.57 8.27 -5.44
N ILE A 119 -9.05 8.38 -6.68
CA ILE A 119 -8.19 8.29 -7.85
C ILE A 119 -7.14 9.41 -7.82
N LEU A 120 -7.56 10.65 -7.57
CA LEU A 120 -6.64 11.79 -7.57
C LEU A 120 -5.56 11.70 -6.49
N LEU A 121 -5.95 11.36 -5.25
CA LEU A 121 -5.00 11.25 -4.14
C LEU A 121 -4.08 10.05 -4.31
N SER A 122 -4.59 8.89 -4.73
CA SER A 122 -3.74 7.72 -4.99
C SER A 122 -2.74 7.98 -6.12
N LEU A 123 -3.14 8.69 -7.19
CA LEU A 123 -2.22 9.10 -8.25
C LEU A 123 -1.16 10.08 -7.72
N ALA A 124 -1.56 11.08 -6.93
CA ALA A 124 -0.67 12.12 -6.44
C ALA A 124 0.31 11.62 -5.36
N ILE A 125 -0.09 10.65 -4.53
CA ILE A 125 0.69 10.18 -3.39
C ILE A 125 1.53 8.95 -3.73
N VAL A 126 1.01 8.04 -4.55
CA VAL A 126 1.67 6.77 -4.85
C VAL A 126 2.37 6.86 -6.21
N GLN A 127 1.58 7.01 -7.27
CA GLN A 127 2.06 6.83 -8.64
C GLN A 127 3.00 7.95 -9.08
N LEU A 128 2.72 9.20 -8.69
CA LEU A 128 3.53 10.35 -9.08
C LEU A 128 4.93 10.32 -8.42
N PRO A 129 5.08 10.16 -7.09
CA PRO A 129 6.41 10.04 -6.49
C PRO A 129 7.18 8.83 -6.99
N GLU A 130 6.53 7.67 -7.15
CA GLU A 130 7.16 6.49 -7.73
C GLU A 130 7.65 6.76 -9.15
N ALA A 131 6.82 7.34 -10.03
CA ALA A 131 7.22 7.65 -11.41
C ALA A 131 8.36 8.67 -11.49
N MET A 132 8.38 9.66 -10.60
CA MET A 132 9.40 10.71 -10.59
C MET A 132 10.75 10.25 -10.02
N LEU A 133 10.73 9.30 -9.08
CA LEU A 133 11.92 8.90 -8.32
C LEU A 133 12.42 7.49 -8.68
N LYS A 134 11.71 6.77 -9.55
CA LYS A 134 12.10 5.46 -10.06
C LYS A 134 13.32 5.59 -10.98
N THR A 135 14.49 5.31 -10.44
CA THR A 135 15.75 5.29 -11.17
C THR A 135 16.63 4.13 -10.71
N PRO A 136 17.33 3.42 -11.63
CA PRO A 136 18.30 2.39 -11.25
C PRO A 136 19.56 2.96 -10.58
N ASN A 137 19.78 4.28 -10.66
CA ASN A 137 20.88 4.98 -9.98
C ASN A 137 20.37 5.76 -8.77
N ASN A 138 19.72 5.05 -7.84
CA ASN A 138 19.13 5.62 -6.62
C ASN A 138 20.06 5.36 -5.41
N PRO A 139 20.43 6.39 -4.61
CA PRO A 139 21.28 6.19 -3.43
C PRO A 139 20.54 5.53 -2.25
N TYR A 140 19.20 5.49 -2.26
CA TYR A 140 18.35 4.97 -1.19
C TYR A 140 18.02 3.48 -1.39
N ARG A 141 19.05 2.65 -1.47
CA ARG A 141 18.90 1.20 -1.61
C ARG A 141 18.44 0.59 -0.29
N PHE A 142 17.68 -0.50 -0.35
CA PHE A 142 17.34 -1.27 0.83
C PHE A 142 18.60 -1.96 1.40
N GLY A 143 19.16 -1.42 2.48
CA GLY A 143 20.32 -1.99 3.17
C GLY A 143 20.05 -3.35 3.84
N ASN A 144 18.77 -3.67 4.07
CA ASN A 144 18.30 -4.93 4.62
C ASN A 144 16.97 -5.32 3.95
N TYR A 145 16.78 -6.61 3.64
CA TYR A 145 15.56 -7.14 3.02
C TYR A 145 14.47 -7.49 4.04
N GLY A 146 14.69 -7.17 5.32
CA GLY A 146 13.77 -7.39 6.43
C GLY A 146 13.39 -8.86 6.55
N TYR A 147 12.08 -9.14 6.57
CA TYR A 147 11.53 -10.49 6.62
C TYR A 147 12.09 -11.41 5.51
N TYR A 148 12.41 -10.88 4.33
CA TYR A 148 12.87 -11.69 3.19
C TYR A 148 14.36 -12.00 3.21
N GLN A 149 15.13 -11.45 4.16
CA GLN A 149 16.57 -11.66 4.26
C GLN A 149 16.94 -13.16 4.32
N LYS A 150 16.10 -13.96 5.00
CA LYS A 150 16.26 -15.42 5.15
C LYS A 150 16.13 -16.22 3.84
N TYR A 151 15.60 -15.62 2.78
CA TYR A 151 15.44 -16.25 1.47
C TYR A 151 16.43 -15.71 0.43
N LYS A 152 17.25 -14.70 0.79
CA LYS A 152 18.09 -13.95 -0.15
C LYS A 152 19.05 -14.87 -0.90
N THR A 153 19.82 -15.68 -0.16
CA THR A 153 20.85 -16.55 -0.73
C THR A 153 20.27 -17.61 -1.66
N GLN A 154 19.13 -18.20 -1.31
CA GLN A 154 18.46 -19.20 -2.13
C GLN A 154 17.88 -18.59 -3.41
N VAL A 155 17.36 -17.37 -3.34
CA VAL A 155 16.85 -16.65 -4.51
C VAL A 155 18.00 -16.30 -5.45
N GLU A 156 19.10 -15.74 -4.93
CA GLU A 156 20.29 -15.38 -5.72
C GLU A 156 20.97 -16.60 -6.36
N ALA A 157 20.93 -17.78 -5.73
CA ALA A 157 21.51 -19.00 -6.30
C ALA A 157 20.69 -19.61 -7.47
N HIS A 158 19.45 -19.15 -7.67
CA HIS A 158 18.52 -19.67 -8.68
C HIS A 158 18.14 -18.63 -9.75
N HIS A 159 18.85 -17.50 -9.78
CA HIS A 159 18.76 -16.43 -10.77
C HIS A 159 20.11 -16.27 -11.49
#